data_AF-A0A3N9US28-F1
#
_entry.id   AF-A0A3N9US28-F1
#
_cell.length_a   1.000
_cell.length_b   1.000
_cell.length_c   1.000
_cell.angle_alpha   90.00
_cell.angle_beta   90.00
_cell.angle_gamma   90.00
#
_symmetry.space_group_name_H-M   'P 1'
#
loop_
_entity.id
_entity.type
_entity.pdbx_description
1 polymer ?
#
loop_
_entity_poly.entity_id
_entity_poly.type
_entity_poly.pdbx_seq_one_letter_code
_entity_poly.pdbx_strand_id
1 'polypeptide(L)'
;MKLKIKITGKKVHGVGNRPWLTDAAIDAGIMGFYAANRMENKEPVVIVLVEGDEWSISHFEELVRNGKPEFAYVDRIDAEDYTGDIMSLDKYAAINTCSQINKAIPLLLSMNNKMDQMLDKQDQMLGKQDETIGATRSVDNKMDRMLEKQDETISEIRDLRDDLVIHSSANRLSRIEKDIRSIKTKIEIR
;
A
#
# COMPACT_ATOMS: atom_id res chain seq x y z
N MET A 1 -36.76 -7.37 35.24
CA MET A 1 -36.49 -5.92 35.36
C MET A 1 -36.22 -5.37 33.98
N LYS A 2 -36.31 -4.05 33.81
CA LYS A 2 -36.14 -3.38 32.51
C LYS A 2 -35.33 -2.11 32.71
N LEU A 3 -34.26 -1.96 31.94
CA LEU A 3 -33.31 -0.87 32.08
C LEU A 3 -33.05 -0.21 30.73
N LYS A 4 -32.88 1.10 30.76
CA LYS A 4 -32.41 1.89 29.63
C LYS A 4 -31.02 2.44 29.96
N ILE A 5 -30.04 2.06 29.15
CA ILE A 5 -28.67 2.51 29.25
C ILE A 5 -28.40 3.51 28.12
N LYS A 6 -27.80 4.65 28.47
CA LYS A 6 -27.34 5.67 27.52
C LYS A 6 -25.83 5.69 27.50
N ILE A 7 -25.24 5.34 26.37
CA ILE A 7 -23.79 5.41 26.14
C ILE A 7 -23.51 6.66 25.31
N THR A 8 -22.88 7.64 25.93
CA THR A 8 -22.51 8.92 25.30
C THR A 8 -21.00 8.97 25.09
N GLY A 9 -20.58 9.58 24.00
CA GLY A 9 -19.18 9.98 23.87
C GLY A 9 -18.79 10.48 22.49
N LYS A 10 -17.60 11.05 22.39
CA LYS A 10 -17.07 11.66 21.14
C LYS A 10 -17.15 10.73 19.92
N LYS A 11 -17.05 9.41 20.09
CA LYS A 11 -17.12 8.44 18.99
C LYS A 11 -17.78 7.14 19.41
N VAL A 12 -19.11 7.11 19.35
CA VAL A 12 -19.91 5.91 19.68
C VAL A 12 -20.71 5.37 18.50
N HIS A 13 -20.75 6.06 17.36
CA HIS A 13 -21.40 5.58 16.13
C HIS A 13 -20.37 5.07 15.12
N GLY A 14 -20.76 4.08 14.30
CA GLY A 14 -19.89 3.55 13.24
C GLY A 14 -18.66 2.76 13.73
N VAL A 15 -18.58 2.46 15.02
CA VAL A 15 -17.43 1.78 15.66
C VAL A 15 -17.74 0.35 16.11
N GLY A 16 -18.88 -0.21 15.67
CA GLY A 16 -19.25 -1.59 16.04
C GLY A 16 -19.98 -1.74 17.39
N ASN A 17 -20.41 -0.65 18.03
CA ASN A 17 -21.12 -0.73 19.32
C ASN A 17 -22.37 -1.62 19.27
N ARG A 18 -23.23 -1.51 18.23
CA ARG A 18 -24.48 -2.30 18.18
C ARG A 18 -24.23 -3.83 18.10
N PRO A 19 -23.37 -4.34 17.20
CA PRO A 19 -22.95 -5.75 17.23
C PRO A 19 -22.33 -6.15 18.57
N TRP A 20 -21.36 -5.39 19.08
CA TRP A 20 -20.68 -5.70 20.34
C TRP A 20 -21.65 -5.77 21.54
N LEU A 21 -22.60 -4.84 21.62
CA LEU A 21 -23.64 -4.85 22.65
C LEU A 21 -24.60 -6.03 22.50
N THR A 22 -24.81 -6.52 21.26
CA THR A 22 -25.63 -7.71 21.03
C THR A 22 -24.90 -8.95 21.57
N ASP A 23 -23.59 -9.07 21.31
CA ASP A 23 -22.77 -10.16 21.84
C ASP A 23 -22.74 -10.14 23.37
N ALA A 24 -22.50 -8.96 23.97
CA ALA A 24 -22.54 -8.81 25.43
C ALA A 24 -23.92 -9.16 26.04
N ALA A 25 -25.01 -8.88 25.32
CA ALA A 25 -26.35 -9.24 25.77
C ALA A 25 -26.61 -10.75 25.68
N ILE A 26 -26.06 -11.42 24.67
CA ILE A 26 -26.10 -12.88 24.55
C ILE A 26 -25.31 -13.51 25.70
N ASP A 27 -24.09 -13.05 25.94
CA ASP A 27 -23.22 -13.55 27.01
C ASP A 27 -23.86 -13.38 28.39
N ALA A 28 -24.57 -12.27 28.59
CA ALA A 28 -25.27 -11.97 29.84
C ALA A 28 -26.64 -12.64 30.00
N GLY A 29 -27.14 -13.38 29.00
CA GLY A 29 -28.44 -14.06 29.08
C GLY A 29 -29.65 -13.11 29.04
N ILE A 30 -29.51 -11.94 28.41
CA ILE A 30 -30.58 -10.94 28.32
C ILE A 30 -31.72 -11.45 27.43
N MET A 31 -32.96 -11.33 27.89
CA MET A 31 -34.14 -11.82 27.16
C MET A 31 -34.64 -10.81 26.13
N GLY A 32 -34.82 -9.55 26.55
CA GLY A 32 -35.25 -8.47 25.68
C GLY A 32 -34.13 -7.48 25.43
N PHE A 33 -33.89 -7.13 24.17
CA PHE A 33 -32.79 -6.25 23.80
C PHE A 33 -33.15 -5.32 22.65
N TYR A 34 -32.71 -4.07 22.75
CA TYR A 34 -32.75 -3.12 21.65
C TYR A 34 -31.60 -2.12 21.78
N ALA A 35 -30.80 -1.95 20.72
CA ALA A 35 -29.81 -0.89 20.66
C ALA A 35 -30.02 0.00 19.42
N ALA A 36 -29.92 1.31 19.61
CA ALA A 36 -30.05 2.27 18.51
C ALA A 36 -29.11 3.46 18.68
N ASN A 37 -28.58 3.91 17.55
CA ASN A 37 -27.85 5.16 17.46
C ASN A 37 -28.85 6.31 17.40
N ARG A 38 -28.70 7.28 18.29
CA ARG A 38 -29.49 8.51 18.37
C ARG A 38 -28.56 9.72 18.45
N MET A 39 -29.12 10.89 18.19
CA MET A 39 -28.46 12.17 18.42
C MET A 39 -29.23 12.90 19.52
N GLU A 40 -28.59 13.18 20.65
CA GLU A 40 -29.15 14.02 21.71
C GLU A 40 -28.28 15.28 21.79
N ASN A 41 -28.86 16.48 21.71
CA ASN A 41 -28.12 17.76 21.77
C ASN A 41 -26.94 17.87 20.78
N LYS A 42 -27.04 17.26 19.59
CA LYS A 42 -25.98 17.16 18.56
C LYS A 42 -24.80 16.25 18.94
N GLU A 43 -24.87 15.53 20.04
CA GLU A 43 -23.90 14.51 20.42
C GLU A 43 -24.39 13.11 20.03
N PRO A 44 -23.50 12.23 19.55
CA PRO A 44 -23.86 10.86 19.25
C PRO A 44 -24.07 10.08 20.55
N VAL A 45 -25.22 9.42 20.64
CA VAL A 45 -25.61 8.57 21.78
C VAL A 45 -26.01 7.20 21.26
N VAL A 46 -25.64 6.14 21.98
CA VAL A 46 -26.20 4.81 21.78
C VAL A 46 -27.15 4.53 22.92
N ILE A 47 -28.42 4.34 22.58
CA ILE A 47 -29.46 3.94 23.53
C ILE A 47 -29.55 2.42 23.49
N VAL A 48 -29.49 1.80 24.66
CA VAL A 48 -29.66 0.36 24.85
C VAL A 48 -30.83 0.15 25.80
N LEU A 49 -31.76 -0.72 25.44
CA LEU A 49 -32.86 -1.16 26.28
C LEU A 49 -32.66 -2.65 26.53
N VAL A 50 -32.68 -3.05 27.79
CA VAL A 50 -32.53 -4.46 28.20
C VAL A 50 -33.64 -4.89 29.14
N GLU A 51 -34.06 -6.15 28.99
CA GLU A 51 -35.03 -6.83 29.83
C GLU A 51 -34.50 -8.21 30.22
N GLY A 52 -34.51 -8.50 31.52
CA GLY A 52 -33.95 -9.73 32.08
C GLY A 52 -34.23 -9.84 33.58
N ASP A 53 -33.75 -10.91 34.19
CA ASP A 53 -33.68 -10.97 35.65
C ASP A 53 -32.57 -10.04 36.20
N GLU A 54 -32.51 -9.91 37.52
CA GLU A 54 -31.57 -9.01 38.20
C GLU A 54 -30.11 -9.38 37.96
N TRP A 55 -29.83 -10.69 37.92
CA TRP A 55 -28.49 -11.20 37.68
C TRP A 55 -28.01 -10.89 36.26
N SER A 56 -28.84 -11.17 35.26
CA SER A 56 -28.54 -10.96 33.84
C SER A 56 -28.33 -9.48 33.54
N ILE A 57 -29.17 -8.59 34.09
CA ILE A 57 -29.02 -7.14 33.91
C ILE A 57 -27.75 -6.63 34.60
N SER A 58 -27.47 -7.05 35.83
CA SER A 58 -26.26 -6.64 36.55
C SER A 58 -24.99 -7.08 35.82
N HIS A 59 -24.98 -8.31 35.30
CA HIS A 59 -23.85 -8.82 34.53
C HIS A 59 -23.67 -8.07 33.20
N PHE A 60 -24.77 -7.78 32.50
CA PHE A 60 -24.72 -6.96 31.28
C PHE A 60 -24.17 -5.55 31.55
N GLU A 61 -24.62 -4.88 32.61
CA GLU A 61 -24.09 -3.57 32.99
C GLU A 61 -22.59 -3.61 33.27
N GLU A 62 -22.11 -4.66 33.95
CA GLU A 62 -20.68 -4.86 34.19
C GLU A 62 -19.90 -4.97 32.87
N LEU A 63 -20.38 -5.79 31.93
CA LEU A 63 -19.76 -5.92 30.60
C LEU A 63 -19.72 -4.58 29.86
N VAL A 64 -20.81 -3.81 29.89
CA VAL A 64 -20.92 -2.50 29.22
C VAL A 64 -20.03 -1.43 29.86
N ARG A 65 -19.81 -1.48 31.18
CA ARG A 65 -18.94 -0.51 31.87
C ARG A 65 -17.46 -0.84 31.71
N ASN A 66 -17.12 -2.13 31.62
CA ASN A 66 -15.72 -2.59 31.56
C ASN A 66 -15.23 -2.88 30.15
N GLY A 67 -16.14 -2.94 29.16
CA GLY A 67 -15.83 -3.26 27.78
C GLY A 67 -16.36 -2.23 26.78
N LYS A 68 -15.73 -2.16 25.62
CA LYS A 68 -16.16 -1.38 24.47
C LYS A 68 -15.44 -1.85 23.20
N PRO A 69 -15.96 -1.55 22.00
CA PRO A 69 -15.22 -1.76 20.76
C PRO A 69 -13.91 -0.97 20.71
N GLU A 70 -12.92 -1.50 19.97
CA GLU A 70 -11.57 -0.94 19.85
C GLU A 70 -11.55 0.55 19.49
N PHE A 71 -12.37 0.96 18.52
CA PHE A 71 -12.42 2.33 18.02
C PHE A 71 -13.43 3.24 18.72
N ALA A 72 -14.10 2.76 19.77
CA ALA A 72 -15.09 3.54 20.50
C ALA A 72 -14.44 4.47 21.53
N TYR A 73 -14.92 5.71 21.57
CA TYR A 73 -14.59 6.69 22.61
C TYR A 73 -15.87 7.03 23.37
N VAL A 74 -15.99 6.48 24.58
CA VAL A 74 -17.13 6.62 25.50
C VAL A 74 -16.73 7.58 26.60
N ASP A 75 -17.57 8.57 26.87
CA ASP A 75 -17.35 9.59 27.90
C ASP A 75 -18.20 9.31 29.14
N ARG A 76 -19.47 8.88 28.98
CA ARG A 76 -20.38 8.60 30.09
C ARG A 76 -21.40 7.51 29.74
N ILE A 77 -21.72 6.69 30.75
CA ILE A 77 -22.73 5.63 30.69
C ILE A 77 -23.72 5.86 31.83
N ASP A 78 -24.95 6.22 31.47
CA ASP A 78 -26.06 6.45 32.40
C ASP A 78 -27.09 5.32 32.30
N ALA A 79 -27.71 4.93 33.40
CA ALA A 79 -28.73 3.89 33.45
C ALA A 79 -29.98 4.39 34.18
N GLU A 80 -31.15 4.11 33.61
CA GLU A 80 -32.46 4.51 34.16
C GLU A 80 -33.49 3.40 33.97
N ASP A 81 -34.47 3.31 34.88
CA ASP A 81 -35.57 2.35 34.76
C ASP A 81 -36.38 2.57 33.48
N TYR A 82 -36.83 1.47 32.87
CA TYR A 82 -37.62 1.51 31.65
C TYR A 82 -38.92 0.72 31.79
N THR A 83 -40.03 1.27 31.30
CA THR A 83 -41.36 0.67 31.46
C THR A 83 -42.00 0.19 30.16
N GLY A 84 -41.37 0.44 29.01
CA GLY A 84 -41.89 0.02 27.70
C GLY A 84 -41.62 -1.44 27.36
N ASP A 85 -42.17 -1.88 26.25
CA ASP A 85 -41.91 -3.22 25.71
C ASP A 85 -40.59 -3.26 24.95
N ILE A 86 -39.82 -4.32 25.17
CA ILE A 86 -38.54 -4.56 24.52
C ILE A 86 -38.68 -5.84 23.69
N MET A 87 -38.24 -5.79 22.44
CA MET A 87 -38.27 -6.97 21.58
C MET A 87 -37.28 -8.04 22.08
N SER A 88 -37.52 -9.30 21.75
CA SER A 88 -36.58 -10.37 22.10
C SER A 88 -35.20 -10.15 21.48
N LEU A 89 -34.17 -10.58 22.19
CA LEU A 89 -32.78 -10.50 21.75
C LEU A 89 -32.57 -11.14 20.38
N ASP A 90 -33.11 -12.35 20.16
CA ASP A 90 -32.98 -13.07 18.88
C ASP A 90 -33.55 -12.27 17.71
N LYS A 91 -34.71 -11.62 17.92
CA LYS A 91 -35.37 -10.80 16.90
C LYS A 91 -34.54 -9.56 16.60
N TYR A 92 -34.01 -8.90 17.63
CA TYR A 92 -33.12 -7.77 17.45
C TYR A 92 -31.84 -8.17 16.71
N ALA A 93 -31.20 -9.28 17.11
CA ALA A 93 -29.98 -9.79 16.52
C ALA A 93 -30.17 -10.06 15.02
N ALA A 94 -31.27 -10.71 14.62
CA ALA A 94 -31.59 -10.95 13.21
C ALA A 94 -31.74 -9.63 12.42
N ILE A 95 -32.47 -8.65 12.96
CA ILE A 95 -32.67 -7.35 12.31
C ILE A 95 -31.36 -6.56 12.22
N ASN A 96 -30.59 -6.52 13.30
CA ASN A 96 -29.31 -5.82 13.35
C ASN A 96 -28.33 -6.44 12.35
N THR A 97 -28.19 -7.77 12.31
CA THR A 97 -27.35 -8.48 11.34
C THR A 97 -27.75 -8.16 9.90
N CYS A 98 -29.04 -8.24 9.56
CA CYS A 98 -29.52 -7.86 8.23
C CYS A 98 -29.19 -6.39 7.90
N SER A 99 -29.37 -5.47 8.86
CA SER A 99 -29.00 -4.07 8.69
C SER A 99 -27.49 -3.86 8.48
N GLN A 100 -26.63 -4.61 9.18
CA GLN A 100 -25.19 -4.54 8.98
C GLN A 100 -24.78 -5.10 7.61
N ILE A 101 -25.36 -6.23 7.19
CA ILE A 101 -25.12 -6.82 5.86
C ILE A 101 -25.50 -5.83 4.76
N ASN A 102 -26.65 -5.17 4.87
CA ASN A 102 -27.09 -4.16 3.91
C ASN A 102 -26.13 -2.95 3.82
N LYS A 103 -25.42 -2.62 4.90
CA LYS A 103 -24.36 -1.59 4.89
C LYS A 103 -23.05 -2.12 4.31
N ALA A 104 -22.73 -3.38 4.57
CA ALA A 104 -21.50 -4.03 4.12
C ALA A 104 -21.50 -4.30 2.61
N ILE A 105 -22.61 -4.78 2.03
CA ILE A 105 -22.73 -5.12 0.61
C ILE A 105 -22.22 -3.99 -0.32
N PRO A 106 -22.72 -2.74 -0.25
CA PRO A 106 -22.25 -1.68 -1.15
C PRO A 106 -20.78 -1.31 -0.92
N LEU A 107 -20.27 -1.42 0.32
CA LEU A 107 -18.86 -1.22 0.62
C LEU A 107 -18.00 -2.29 -0.03
N LEU A 108 -18.39 -3.57 0.08
CA LEU A 108 -17.69 -4.69 -0.53
C LEU A 108 -17.69 -4.60 -2.06
N LEU A 109 -18.82 -4.24 -2.68
CA LEU A 109 -18.90 -3.99 -4.12
C LEU A 109 -17.99 -2.82 -4.56
N SER A 110 -17.97 -1.73 -3.79
CA SER A 110 -17.08 -0.60 -4.06
C SER A 110 -15.60 -0.98 -3.93
N MET A 111 -15.25 -1.81 -2.94
CA MET A 111 -13.90 -2.34 -2.77
C MET A 111 -13.50 -3.21 -3.96
N ASN A 112 -14.39 -4.10 -4.42
CA ASN A 112 -14.14 -4.93 -5.61
C ASN A 112 -13.81 -4.06 -6.83
N ASN A 113 -14.65 -3.07 -7.12
CA ASN A 113 -14.42 -2.16 -8.26
C ASN A 113 -13.10 -1.39 -8.14
N LYS A 114 -12.70 -0.97 -6.92
CA LYS A 114 -11.42 -0.30 -6.70
C LYS A 114 -10.23 -1.23 -6.87
N MET A 115 -10.38 -2.51 -6.52
CA MET A 115 -9.36 -3.53 -6.76
C MET A 115 -9.19 -3.80 -8.26
N ASP A 116 -10.28 -3.91 -9.02
CA ASP A 116 -10.23 -4.06 -10.47
C ASP A 116 -9.49 -2.88 -11.13
N GLN A 117 -9.82 -1.64 -10.73
CA GLN A 117 -9.11 -0.44 -11.20
C GLN A 117 -7.62 -0.41 -10.81
N MET A 118 -7.25 -1.05 -9.71
CA MET A 118 -5.84 -1.15 -9.28
C MET A 118 -5.09 -2.15 -10.16
N LEU A 119 -5.71 -3.29 -10.48
CA LEU A 119 -5.16 -4.28 -11.39
C LEU A 119 -4.95 -3.69 -12.79
N ASP A 120 -5.94 -2.97 -13.33
CA ASP A 120 -5.81 -2.30 -14.64
C ASP A 120 -4.61 -1.32 -14.68
N LYS A 121 -4.38 -0.59 -13.58
CA LYS A 121 -3.25 0.34 -13.47
C LYS A 121 -1.92 -0.41 -13.35
N GLN A 122 -1.90 -1.56 -12.69
CA GLN A 122 -0.71 -2.41 -12.62
C GLN A 122 -0.38 -2.99 -14.00
N ASP A 123 -1.37 -3.46 -14.74
CA ASP A 123 -1.18 -3.96 -16.11
C ASP A 123 -0.63 -2.87 -17.04
N GLN A 124 -1.17 -1.64 -16.95
CA GLN A 124 -0.63 -0.50 -17.70
C GLN A 124 0.82 -0.17 -17.31
N MET A 125 1.16 -0.29 -16.02
CA MET A 125 2.52 -0.05 -15.55
C MET A 125 3.48 -1.13 -16.05
N LEU A 126 3.06 -2.41 -16.05
CA LEU A 126 3.83 -3.51 -16.61
C LEU A 126 4.07 -3.31 -18.11
N GLY A 127 3.05 -2.91 -18.88
CA GLY A 127 3.22 -2.59 -20.30
C GLY A 127 4.26 -1.49 -20.55
N LYS A 128 4.26 -0.42 -19.74
CA LYS A 128 5.29 0.63 -19.82
C LYS A 128 6.68 0.15 -19.42
N GLN A 129 6.78 -0.78 -18.48
CA GLN A 129 8.05 -1.40 -18.11
C GLN A 129 8.59 -2.25 -19.26
N ASP A 130 7.74 -3.03 -19.93
CA ASP A 130 8.12 -3.81 -21.11
C ASP A 130 8.63 -2.90 -22.25
N GLU A 131 7.94 -1.79 -22.51
CA GLU A 131 8.40 -0.77 -23.47
C GLU A 131 9.78 -0.20 -23.09
N THR A 132 9.98 0.10 -21.81
CA THR A 132 11.25 0.63 -21.29
C THR A 132 12.37 -0.40 -21.45
N ILE A 133 12.12 -1.67 -21.10
CA ILE A 133 13.07 -2.77 -21.30
C ILE A 133 13.41 -2.93 -22.78
N GLY A 134 12.41 -2.83 -23.67
CA GLY A 134 12.62 -2.86 -25.12
C GLY A 134 13.52 -1.72 -25.60
N ALA A 135 13.29 -0.50 -25.11
CA ALA A 135 14.11 0.67 -25.42
C ALA A 135 15.56 0.50 -24.91
N THR A 136 15.75 0.00 -23.67
CA THR A 136 17.07 -0.30 -23.11
C THR A 136 17.82 -1.32 -23.97
N ARG A 137 17.17 -2.43 -24.33
CA ARG A 137 17.77 -3.43 -25.25
C ARG A 137 18.17 -2.82 -26.59
N SER A 138 17.39 -1.88 -27.12
CA SER A 138 17.75 -1.18 -28.36
C SER A 138 19.02 -0.33 -28.20
N VAL A 139 19.18 0.33 -27.06
CA VAL A 139 20.38 1.09 -26.73
C VAL A 139 21.59 0.17 -26.59
N ASP A 140 21.45 -0.95 -25.87
CA ASP A 140 22.52 -1.94 -25.70
C ASP A 140 23.02 -2.43 -27.07
N ASN A 141 22.11 -2.85 -27.96
CA ASN A 141 22.46 -3.28 -29.32
C ASN A 141 23.18 -2.19 -30.14
N LYS A 142 22.82 -0.92 -29.97
CA LYS A 142 23.51 0.20 -30.65
C LYS A 142 24.89 0.43 -30.06
N MET A 143 25.06 0.23 -28.75
CA MET A 143 26.33 0.35 -28.07
C MET A 143 27.29 -0.76 -28.50
N ASP A 144 26.82 -2.01 -28.59
CA ASP A 144 27.61 -3.13 -29.11
C ASP A 144 28.15 -2.85 -30.52
N ARG A 145 27.29 -2.37 -31.42
CA ARG A 145 27.72 -1.96 -32.78
C ARG A 145 28.71 -0.80 -32.79
N MET A 146 28.62 0.10 -31.80
CA MET A 146 29.56 1.21 -31.68
C MET A 146 30.93 0.70 -31.20
N LEU A 147 30.95 -0.26 -30.28
CA LEU A 147 32.18 -0.91 -29.81
C LEU A 147 32.87 -1.68 -30.94
N GLU A 148 32.13 -2.45 -31.73
CA GLU A 148 32.67 -3.14 -32.93
C GLU A 148 33.38 -2.16 -33.87
N LYS A 149 32.73 -1.02 -34.18
CA LYS A 149 33.33 0.02 -35.03
C LYS A 149 34.53 0.71 -34.39
N GLN A 150 34.55 0.86 -33.06
CA GLN A 150 35.71 1.39 -32.35
C GLN A 150 36.88 0.41 -32.44
N ASP A 151 36.64 -0.89 -32.30
CA ASP A 151 37.67 -1.92 -32.46
C ASP A 151 38.26 -1.91 -33.88
N GLU A 152 37.41 -1.80 -34.93
CA GLU A 152 37.85 -1.62 -36.33
C GLU A 152 38.74 -0.38 -36.47
N THR A 153 38.28 0.77 -35.97
CA THR A 153 39.02 2.04 -36.04
C THR A 153 40.37 1.95 -35.30
N ILE A 154 40.41 1.28 -34.15
CA ILE A 154 41.65 1.06 -33.39
C ILE A 154 42.60 0.16 -34.17
N SER A 155 42.10 -0.87 -34.85
CA SER A 155 42.91 -1.73 -35.71
C SER A 155 43.56 -0.92 -36.83
N GLU A 156 42.78 -0.12 -37.56
CA GLU A 156 43.31 0.74 -38.63
C GLU A 156 44.38 1.73 -38.13
N ILE A 157 44.17 2.33 -36.95
CA ILE A 157 45.17 3.22 -36.34
C ILE A 157 46.46 2.47 -35.98
N ARG A 158 46.36 1.23 -35.51
CA ARG A 158 47.55 0.39 -35.23
C ARG A 158 48.29 0.08 -36.52
N ASP A 159 47.59 -0.33 -37.58
CA ASP A 159 48.18 -0.64 -38.88
C ASP A 159 48.89 0.59 -39.48
N LEU A 160 48.23 1.76 -39.47
CA LEU A 160 48.83 3.03 -39.91
C LEU A 160 50.06 3.42 -39.09
N ARG A 161 50.04 3.16 -37.78
CA ARG A 161 51.19 3.42 -36.90
C ARG A 161 52.36 2.50 -37.27
N ASP A 162 52.10 1.22 -37.50
CA ASP A 162 53.13 0.24 -37.87
C ASP A 162 53.74 0.58 -39.23
N ASP A 163 52.92 0.93 -40.22
CA ASP A 163 53.36 1.44 -41.53
C ASP A 163 54.26 2.67 -41.37
N LEU A 164 53.84 3.64 -40.55
CA LEU A 164 54.63 4.85 -40.30
C LEU A 164 55.97 4.53 -39.64
N VAL A 165 56.02 3.63 -38.66
CA VAL A 165 57.26 3.21 -37.99
C VAL A 165 58.21 2.53 -38.98
N ILE A 166 57.69 1.61 -39.80
CA ILE A 166 58.48 0.91 -40.84
C ILE A 166 59.08 1.93 -41.83
N HIS A 167 58.27 2.89 -42.28
CA HIS A 167 58.71 3.89 -43.25
C HIS A 167 59.65 4.94 -42.68
N SER A 168 59.46 5.35 -41.43
CA SER A 168 60.26 6.40 -40.80
C SER A 168 61.55 5.86 -40.18
N SER A 169 61.47 4.84 -39.33
CA SER A 169 62.45 4.68 -38.24
C SER A 169 63.63 3.78 -38.60
N ALA A 170 63.39 2.63 -39.24
CA ALA A 170 64.43 1.60 -39.32
C ALA A 170 65.31 1.69 -40.57
N ASN A 171 64.72 1.99 -41.74
CA ASN A 171 65.42 1.82 -43.02
C ASN A 171 65.69 3.13 -43.75
N ARG A 172 64.78 4.11 -43.71
CA ARG A 172 64.98 5.36 -44.46
C ARG A 172 65.85 6.35 -43.69
N LEU A 173 65.52 6.62 -42.42
CA LEU A 173 66.34 7.52 -41.59
C LEU A 173 67.74 6.96 -41.37
N SER A 174 67.91 5.67 -41.10
CA SER A 174 69.23 5.06 -40.95
C SER A 174 70.10 5.14 -42.22
N ARG A 175 69.49 4.95 -43.40
CA ARG A 175 70.18 5.13 -44.69
C ARG A 175 70.56 6.58 -44.89
N ILE A 176 69.63 7.51 -44.67
CA ILE A 176 69.89 8.95 -44.79
C ILE A 176 70.99 9.39 -43.81
N GLU A 177 70.97 8.92 -42.56
CA GLU A 177 72.03 9.20 -41.59
C GLU A 177 73.39 8.65 -42.02
N LYS A 178 73.42 7.44 -42.61
CA LYS A 178 74.64 6.83 -43.15
C LYS A 178 75.18 7.61 -44.35
N ASP A 179 74.28 8.05 -45.22
CA ASP A 179 74.61 8.86 -46.40
C ASP A 179 75.12 10.25 -45.97
N ILE A 180 74.45 10.91 -45.03
CA ILE A 180 74.91 12.18 -44.42
C ILE A 180 76.28 12.01 -43.78
N ARG A 181 76.52 10.95 -43.01
CA ARG A 181 77.84 10.65 -42.43
C ARG A 181 78.92 10.49 -43.50
N SER A 182 78.60 9.78 -44.57
CA SER A 182 79.52 9.58 -45.70
C SER A 182 79.85 10.88 -46.41
N ILE A 183 78.86 11.75 -46.59
CA ILE A 183 79.03 13.10 -47.16
C ILE A 183 79.90 13.95 -46.23
N LYS A 184 79.55 14.08 -44.93
CA LYS A 184 80.33 14.86 -43.95
C LYS A 184 81.81 14.48 -43.93
N THR A 185 82.10 13.18 -43.96
CA THR A 185 83.48 12.65 -43.99
C THR A 185 84.25 13.10 -45.23
N LYS A 186 83.60 13.17 -46.40
CA LYS A 186 84.23 13.60 -47.66
C LYS A 186 84.49 15.11 -47.74
N ILE A 187 83.78 15.92 -46.96
CA ILE A 187 83.90 17.39 -46.99
C ILE A 187 84.70 17.91 -45.76
N GLU A 188 85.28 17.02 -44.94
CA GLU A 188 86.06 17.35 -43.73
C GLU A 188 85.32 18.18 -42.66
N ILE A 189 83.99 18.13 -42.64
CA ILE A 189 83.17 18.79 -41.63
C ILE A 189 82.79 17.76 -40.57
N ARG A 190 83.24 17.97 -39.33
CA ARG A 190 82.94 17.10 -38.18
C ARG A 190 81.51 17.29 -37.69
#